data_AF-A0A7C2PGP1-F1
#
_entry.id   AF-A0A7C2PGP1-F1
#
_cell.length_a   1.000
_cell.length_b   1.000
_cell.length_c   1.000
_cell.angle_alpha   90.00
_cell.angle_beta   90.00
_cell.angle_gamma   90.00
#
_symmetry.space_group_name_H-M   'P 1'
#
loop_
_entity.id
_entity.type
_entity.pdbx_description
1 polymer ?
#
loop_
_entity_poly.entity_id
_entity_poly.type
_entity_poly.pdbx_seq_one_letter_code
_entity_poly.pdbx_strand_id
1 'polypeptide(L)'
;MVPLLLSELFPMVSRTNSPENKPEQWEPVPPGTLAGIARRHRARDRNRQVFGAIGRCAVLALGIGLGWTISGRIGNLAGPNFGGITCQEVQSLLPTMTAGGQLPPEQAAKVEAHLKLCPECRRMREAMMSKPVSVRPHAPDPRKQARGTLLATLTTHTGARPHIAERTAWSD
;
A
#
# COMPACT_ATOMS: atom_id res chain seq x y z
N MET A 1 2.59 -8.31 4.59
CA MET A 1 1.97 -9.34 5.43
C MET A 1 0.77 -9.89 4.67
N VAL A 2 0.57 -11.22 4.68
CA VAL A 2 -0.28 -12.03 3.76
C VAL A 2 0.46 -12.29 2.43
N PRO A 3 0.82 -13.57 2.12
CA PRO A 3 -0.15 -14.66 1.96
C PRO A 3 0.24 -16.03 2.55
N LEU A 4 -0.72 -16.67 3.22
CA LEU A 4 -0.70 -18.08 3.68
C LEU A 4 -2.03 -18.78 3.29
N LEU A 5 -2.48 -18.67 2.03
CA LEU A 5 -3.74 -19.29 1.59
C LEU A 5 -3.64 -19.86 0.17
N LEU A 6 -2.68 -20.75 -0.07
CA LEU A 6 -2.59 -21.49 -1.35
C LEU A 6 -2.17 -22.97 -1.18
N SER A 7 -2.32 -23.52 0.03
CA SER A 7 -1.93 -24.91 0.34
C SER A 7 -3.07 -25.94 0.22
N GLU A 8 -4.31 -25.52 -0.03
CA GLU A 8 -5.51 -26.38 0.13
C GLU A 8 -6.11 -26.92 -1.19
N LEU A 9 -5.37 -26.88 -2.31
CA LEU A 9 -5.86 -27.41 -3.61
C LEU A 9 -4.85 -28.34 -4.27
N PHE A 10 -4.35 -29.32 -3.53
CA PHE A 10 -3.85 -30.55 -4.16
C PHE A 10 -4.93 -31.62 -4.00
N PRO A 11 -5.65 -32.00 -5.07
CA PRO A 11 -6.53 -33.15 -5.02
C PRO A 11 -5.64 -34.35 -4.69
N MET A 12 -5.80 -34.86 -3.48
CA MET A 12 -5.27 -36.16 -3.07
C MET A 12 -5.88 -37.17 -4.04
N VAL A 13 -5.11 -37.58 -5.04
CA VAL A 13 -5.48 -38.66 -5.97
C VAL A 13 -5.51 -39.92 -5.12
N SER A 14 -6.64 -40.17 -4.48
CA SER A 14 -6.98 -41.46 -3.90
C SER A 14 -6.95 -42.46 -5.04
N ARG A 15 -5.87 -43.23 -5.14
CA ARG A 15 -5.86 -44.46 -5.94
C ARG A 15 -6.98 -45.32 -5.38
N THR A 16 -8.13 -45.32 -6.04
CA THR A 16 -9.21 -46.24 -5.73
C THR A 16 -8.66 -47.63 -5.97
N ASN A 17 -8.42 -48.37 -4.90
CA ASN A 17 -8.17 -49.80 -4.94
C ASN A 17 -9.39 -50.43 -5.64
N SER A 18 -9.25 -50.70 -6.93
CA SER A 18 -10.28 -51.42 -7.69
C SER A 18 -10.39 -52.81 -7.07
N PRO A 19 -11.57 -53.23 -6.57
CA PRO A 19 -11.73 -54.49 -5.83
C PRO A 19 -11.60 -55.74 -6.71
N GLU A 20 -11.34 -55.58 -8.02
CA GLU A 20 -11.16 -56.69 -8.95
C GLU A 20 -9.67 -56.91 -9.27
N ASN A 21 -8.90 -57.24 -8.23
CA ASN A 21 -7.49 -57.61 -8.39
C ASN A 21 -7.41 -59.09 -8.82
N LYS A 22 -7.57 -59.33 -10.13
CA LYS A 22 -7.18 -60.61 -10.75
C LYS A 22 -5.68 -60.82 -10.45
N PRO A 23 -5.23 -62.05 -10.14
CA PRO A 23 -3.83 -62.30 -9.81
C PRO A 23 -2.95 -61.71 -10.91
N GLU A 24 -2.24 -60.64 -10.57
CA GLU A 24 -1.46 -59.84 -11.49
C GLU A 24 -0.33 -60.75 -12.02
N GLN A 25 -0.52 -61.26 -13.24
CA GLN A 25 0.47 -62.09 -13.90
C GLN A 25 1.63 -61.15 -14.29
N TRP A 26 2.66 -61.16 -13.45
CA TRP A 26 3.85 -60.34 -13.65
C TRP A 26 4.52 -60.69 -14.97
N GLU A 27 4.39 -59.81 -15.96
CA GLU A 27 5.10 -59.94 -17.23
C GLU A 27 6.52 -59.36 -17.09
N PRO A 28 7.55 -60.06 -17.62
CA PRO A 28 8.90 -59.53 -17.64
C PRO A 28 8.97 -58.29 -18.52
N VAL A 29 9.44 -57.19 -17.94
CA VAL A 29 9.55 -55.91 -18.65
C VAL A 29 10.62 -56.01 -19.75
N PRO A 30 10.35 -55.57 -20.99
CA PRO A 30 11.32 -55.62 -22.08
C PRO A 30 12.60 -54.85 -21.71
N PRO A 31 13.78 -55.37 -22.09
CA PRO A 31 15.06 -54.77 -21.72
C PRO A 31 15.17 -53.33 -22.24
N GLY A 32 15.72 -52.44 -21.41
CA GLY A 32 15.89 -51.00 -21.74
C GLY A 32 14.73 -50.10 -21.28
N THR A 33 13.55 -50.64 -20.98
CA THR A 33 12.41 -49.84 -20.49
C THR A 33 12.74 -49.14 -19.16
N LEU A 34 13.31 -49.88 -18.21
CA LEU A 34 13.73 -49.34 -16.91
C LEU A 34 14.82 -48.26 -17.07
N ALA A 35 15.79 -48.48 -17.95
CA ALA A 35 16.83 -47.50 -18.24
C ALA A 35 16.24 -46.21 -18.86
N GLY A 36 15.25 -46.35 -19.75
CA GLY A 36 14.54 -45.22 -20.35
C GLY A 36 13.72 -44.40 -19.33
N ILE A 37 13.10 -45.07 -18.36
CA ILE A 37 12.38 -44.39 -17.25
C ILE A 37 13.38 -43.68 -16.34
N ALA A 38 14.46 -44.36 -15.93
CA ALA A 38 15.50 -43.78 -15.09
C ALA A 38 16.16 -42.56 -15.76
N ARG A 39 16.44 -42.62 -17.06
CA ARG A 39 17.02 -41.50 -17.83
C ARG A 39 16.09 -40.29 -17.86
N ARG A 40 14.78 -40.51 -18.08
CA ARG A 40 13.77 -39.44 -18.04
C ARG A 40 13.66 -38.81 -16.67
N HIS A 41 13.74 -39.60 -15.60
CA HIS A 41 13.69 -39.08 -14.23
C HIS A 41 14.91 -38.19 -13.93
N ARG A 42 16.12 -38.67 -14.24
CA ARG A 42 17.36 -37.89 -14.06
C ARG A 42 17.36 -36.59 -14.89
N ALA A 43 16.82 -36.61 -16.10
CA ALA A 43 16.70 -35.42 -16.93
C ALA A 43 15.75 -34.38 -16.30
N ARG A 44 14.61 -34.82 -15.75
CA ARG A 44 13.68 -33.95 -15.02
C ARG A 44 14.31 -33.38 -13.75
N ASP A 45 15.06 -34.18 -13.00
CA ASP A 45 15.71 -33.74 -11.77
C ASP A 45 16.79 -32.67 -12.06
N ARG A 46 17.59 -32.85 -13.11
CA ARG A 46 18.54 -31.81 -13.57
C ARG A 46 17.83 -30.53 -13.97
N ASN A 47 16.76 -30.64 -14.77
CA ASN A 47 15.99 -29.48 -15.19
C ASN A 47 15.39 -28.73 -13.98
N ARG A 48 14.83 -29.45 -13.00
CA ARG A 48 14.30 -28.84 -11.77
C ARG A 48 15.37 -28.09 -10.99
N GLN A 49 16.59 -28.64 -10.88
CA GLN A 49 17.69 -27.95 -10.21
C GLN A 49 18.11 -26.68 -10.96
N VAL A 50 18.25 -26.75 -12.29
CA VAL A 50 18.65 -25.62 -13.13
C VAL A 50 17.58 -24.52 -13.12
N PHE A 51 16.32 -24.86 -13.40
CA PHE A 51 15.23 -23.87 -13.39
C PHE A 51 14.97 -23.32 -11.99
N GLY A 52 15.14 -24.12 -10.94
CA GLY A 52 15.07 -23.67 -9.56
C GLY A 52 16.13 -22.62 -9.22
N ALA A 53 17.38 -22.81 -9.68
CA ALA A 53 18.46 -21.85 -9.50
C ALA A 53 18.20 -20.55 -10.29
N ILE A 54 17.82 -20.65 -11.57
CA ILE A 54 17.50 -19.49 -12.41
C ILE A 54 16.35 -18.68 -11.81
N GLY A 55 15.29 -19.34 -11.34
CA GLY A 55 14.16 -18.68 -10.70
C GLY A 55 14.56 -17.87 -9.46
N ARG A 56 15.42 -18.42 -8.60
CA ARG A 56 15.94 -17.70 -7.41
C ARG A 56 16.77 -16.47 -7.80
N CYS A 57 17.65 -16.61 -8.78
CA CYS A 57 18.45 -15.48 -9.28
C CYS A 57 17.56 -14.39 -9.89
N ALA A 58 16.52 -14.76 -10.66
CA ALA A 58 15.59 -13.80 -11.25
C ALA A 58 14.84 -13.00 -10.18
N VAL A 59 14.36 -13.65 -9.12
CA VAL A 59 13.68 -12.97 -8.00
C VAL A 59 14.62 -12.00 -7.29
N LEU A 60 15.88 -12.39 -7.04
CA LEU A 60 16.87 -11.51 -6.42
C LEU A 60 17.20 -10.31 -7.31
N ALA A 61 17.41 -10.53 -8.61
CA ALA A 61 17.68 -9.45 -9.56
C ALA A 61 16.52 -8.45 -9.65
N LEU A 62 15.27 -8.95 -9.68
CA LEU A 62 14.08 -8.10 -9.65
C LEU A 62 13.95 -7.34 -8.33
N GLY A 63 14.21 -7.99 -7.20
CA GLY A 63 14.19 -7.35 -5.88
C GLY A 63 15.20 -6.21 -5.76
N ILE A 64 16.42 -6.42 -6.24
CA ILE A 64 17.48 -5.39 -6.26
C ILE A 64 17.13 -4.27 -7.24
N GLY A 65 16.69 -4.61 -8.45
CA GLY A 65 16.29 -3.62 -9.47
C GLY A 65 15.15 -2.72 -8.99
N LEU A 66 14.08 -3.32 -8.47
CA LEU A 66 12.95 -2.58 -7.90
C LEU A 66 13.38 -1.80 -6.65
N GLY A 67 14.17 -2.42 -5.77
CA GLY A 67 14.71 -1.79 -4.57
C GLY A 67 15.53 -0.54 -4.87
N TRP A 68 16.30 -0.53 -5.96
CA TRP A 68 17.08 0.64 -6.37
C TRP A 68 16.20 1.77 -6.91
N THR A 69 15.19 1.44 -7.73
CA THR A 69 14.25 2.45 -8.24
C THR A 69 13.42 3.11 -7.14
N ILE A 70 13.06 2.35 -6.11
CA ILE A 70 12.29 2.85 -4.96
C ILE A 70 13.21 3.60 -4.00
N SER A 71 14.41 3.06 -3.70
CA SER A 71 15.39 3.73 -2.82
C SER A 71 15.91 5.03 -3.42
N GLY A 72 16.05 5.16 -4.74
CA GLY A 72 16.39 6.43 -5.38
C GLY A 72 15.33 7.52 -5.17
N ARG A 73 14.07 7.12 -4.92
CA ARG A 73 12.98 8.06 -4.57
C ARG A 73 12.93 8.37 -3.08
N ILE A 74 13.22 7.38 -2.23
CA ILE A 74 13.15 7.53 -0.76
C ILE A 74 14.44 8.17 -0.19
N GLY A 75 15.62 7.81 -0.70
CA GLY A 75 16.90 8.42 -0.29
C GLY A 75 17.01 9.90 -0.68
N ASN A 76 16.17 10.37 -1.60
CA ASN A 76 16.03 11.78 -1.97
C ASN A 76 14.99 12.53 -1.11
N LEU A 77 14.40 11.88 -0.09
CA LEU A 77 13.54 12.56 0.90
C LEU A 77 14.35 13.50 1.80
N ALA A 78 15.62 13.16 2.06
CA ALA A 78 16.61 14.13 2.50
C ALA A 78 17.07 14.95 1.28
N GLY A 79 16.13 15.67 0.67
CA GLY A 79 16.44 16.57 -0.43
C GLY A 79 17.52 17.57 -0.01
N PRO A 80 18.25 18.16 -0.97
CA PRO A 80 19.27 19.15 -0.65
C PRO A 80 18.71 20.23 0.29
N ASN A 81 19.31 20.34 1.47
CA ASN A 81 18.91 21.31 2.49
C ASN A 81 19.44 22.68 2.10
N PHE A 82 18.60 23.49 1.46
CA PHE A 82 18.92 24.88 1.15
C PHE A 82 18.38 25.77 2.26
N GLY A 83 19.27 26.49 2.96
CA GLY A 83 18.86 27.41 4.02
C GLY A 83 18.33 26.72 5.28
N GLY A 84 18.70 25.44 5.51
CA GLY A 84 18.31 24.68 6.70
C GLY A 84 16.87 24.14 6.67
N ILE A 85 16.22 24.14 5.51
CA ILE A 85 14.90 23.52 5.30
C ILE A 85 14.91 22.64 4.05
N THR A 86 14.12 21.57 4.11
CA THR A 86 13.93 20.61 3.01
C THR A 86 12.87 21.10 2.01
N CYS A 87 12.91 20.59 0.77
CA CYS A 87 11.86 20.87 -0.22
C CYS A 87 10.47 20.46 0.28
N GLN A 88 10.38 19.41 1.10
CA GLN A 88 9.11 18.91 1.65
C GLN A 88 8.52 19.88 2.68
N GLU A 89 9.35 20.48 3.53
CA GLU A 89 8.92 21.53 4.47
C GLU A 89 8.48 22.79 3.71
N VAL A 90 9.18 23.18 2.65
CA VAL A 90 8.74 24.28 1.79
C VAL A 90 7.37 23.99 1.16
N GLN A 91 7.14 22.76 0.71
CA GLN A 91 5.88 22.35 0.11
C GLN A 91 4.70 22.44 1.09
N SER A 92 4.91 22.13 2.38
CA SER A 92 3.86 22.25 3.40
C SER A 92 3.62 23.69 3.85
N LEU A 93 4.64 24.56 3.79
CA LEU A 93 4.57 25.98 4.18
C LEU A 93 4.12 26.93 3.05
N LEU A 94 4.29 26.53 1.79
CA LEU A 94 3.83 27.31 0.63
C LEU A 94 2.32 27.64 0.63
N PRO A 95 1.40 26.69 0.86
CA PRO A 95 -0.03 27.00 0.82
C PRO A 95 -0.44 28.01 1.89
N THR A 96 0.11 27.91 3.10
CA THR A 96 -0.16 28.86 4.18
C THR A 96 0.36 30.26 3.84
N MET A 97 1.52 30.37 3.18
CA MET A 97 2.07 31.66 2.71
C MET A 97 1.21 32.26 1.58
N THR A 98 0.77 31.45 0.62
CA THR A 98 -0.03 31.94 -0.52
C THR A 98 -1.47 32.27 -0.16
N ALA A 99 -2.04 31.62 0.86
CA ALA A 99 -3.40 31.87 1.32
C ALA A 99 -3.54 33.16 2.15
N GLY A 100 -2.46 33.93 2.32
CA GLY A 100 -2.42 35.11 3.19
C GLY A 100 -2.32 34.76 4.68
N GLY A 101 -1.98 33.51 5.02
CA GLY A 101 -1.71 33.10 6.38
C GLY A 101 -0.43 33.75 6.91
N GLN A 102 -0.44 34.16 8.18
CA GLN A 102 0.78 34.62 8.85
C GLN A 102 1.67 33.41 9.15
N LEU A 103 2.76 33.26 8.39
CA LEU A 103 3.88 32.43 8.84
C LEU A 103 4.74 33.23 9.83
N PRO A 104 5.37 32.57 10.80
CA PRO A 104 6.42 33.17 11.59
C PRO A 104 7.49 33.79 10.67
N PRO A 105 8.00 35.00 10.96
CA PRO A 105 8.94 35.71 10.07
C PRO A 105 10.23 34.91 9.83
N GLU A 106 10.66 34.12 10.80
CA GLU A 106 11.82 33.22 10.67
C GLU A 106 11.59 32.13 9.61
N GLN A 107 10.39 31.54 9.58
CA GLN A 107 10.04 30.50 8.60
C GLN A 107 9.87 31.10 7.21
N ALA A 108 9.27 32.29 7.10
CA ALA A 108 9.15 33.00 5.84
C ALA A 108 10.53 33.29 5.22
N ALA A 109 11.49 33.76 6.02
CA ALA A 109 12.86 34.01 5.55
C ALA A 109 13.55 32.74 5.06
N LYS A 110 13.38 31.60 5.76
CA LYS A 110 13.92 30.30 5.35
C LYS A 110 13.32 29.82 4.02
N VAL A 111 12.00 29.94 3.86
CA VAL A 111 11.29 29.59 2.62
C VAL A 111 11.77 30.45 1.45
N GLU A 112 11.90 31.77 1.64
CA GLU A 112 12.43 32.66 0.61
C GLU A 112 13.87 32.36 0.22
N ALA A 113 14.73 32.07 1.20
CA ALA A 113 16.11 31.66 0.94
C ALA A 113 16.15 30.35 0.13
N HIS A 114 15.30 29.38 0.44
CA HIS A 114 15.19 28.13 -0.31
C HIS A 114 14.72 28.35 -1.75
N LEU A 115 13.70 29.21 -1.97
CA LEU A 115 13.16 29.50 -3.31
C LEU A 115 14.17 30.22 -4.24
N LYS A 116 15.13 30.94 -3.66
CA LYS A 116 16.24 31.54 -4.43
C LYS A 116 17.19 30.48 -5.00
N LEU A 117 17.39 29.37 -4.29
CA LEU A 117 18.33 28.31 -4.64
C LEU A 117 17.70 27.14 -5.39
N CYS A 118 16.43 26.81 -5.10
CA CYS A 118 15.73 25.67 -5.66
C CYS A 118 14.76 26.08 -6.79
N PRO A 119 15.07 25.78 -8.08
CA PRO A 119 14.20 26.15 -9.20
C PRO A 119 12.87 25.38 -9.22
N GLU A 120 12.85 24.14 -8.71
CA GLU A 120 11.63 23.32 -8.67
C GLU A 120 10.60 23.88 -7.67
N CYS A 121 11.04 24.26 -6.46
CA CYS A 121 10.15 24.91 -5.50
C CYS A 121 9.63 26.26 -5.99
N ARG A 122 10.43 26.99 -6.79
CA ARG A 122 10.01 28.24 -7.44
C ARG A 122 8.89 28.01 -8.46
N ARG A 123 9.07 27.03 -9.37
CA ARG A 123 8.03 26.62 -10.34
C ARG A 123 6.75 26.20 -9.64
N MET A 124 6.87 25.46 -8.53
CA MET A 124 5.71 25.05 -7.74
C MET A 124 4.95 26.24 -7.15
N ARG A 125 5.65 27.23 -6.58
CA ARG A 125 5.02 28.47 -6.09
C ARG A 125 4.31 29.22 -7.22
N GLU A 126 4.96 29.39 -8.36
CA GLU A 126 4.38 30.06 -9.53
C GLU A 126 3.12 29.34 -10.03
N ALA A 127 3.15 28.01 -10.09
CA ALA A 127 2.00 27.19 -10.47
C ALA A 127 0.82 27.38 -9.52
N MET A 128 1.07 27.44 -8.20
CA MET A 128 0.03 27.70 -7.19
C MET A 128 -0.56 29.12 -7.32
N MET A 129 0.26 30.13 -7.64
CA MET A 129 -0.22 31.50 -7.83
C MET A 129 -0.98 31.69 -9.16
N SER A 130 -0.58 30.97 -10.21
CA SER A 130 -1.19 31.07 -11.54
C SER A 130 -2.56 30.38 -11.64
N LYS A 131 -2.82 29.37 -10.81
CA LYS A 131 -4.07 28.61 -10.87
C LYS A 131 -5.05 29.29 -9.91
N PRO A 132 -6.03 30.05 -10.40
CA PRO A 132 -7.08 30.55 -9.52
C PRO A 132 -7.66 29.33 -8.82
N VAL A 133 -7.66 29.35 -7.49
CA VAL A 133 -8.32 28.33 -6.69
C VAL A 133 -9.78 28.43 -7.07
N SER A 134 -10.18 27.66 -8.08
CA SER A 134 -11.56 27.41 -8.40
C SER A 134 -12.06 26.60 -7.23
N VAL A 135 -12.47 27.30 -6.18
CA VAL A 135 -13.33 26.77 -5.14
C VAL A 135 -14.60 26.39 -5.89
N ARG A 136 -14.62 25.18 -6.46
CA ARG A 136 -15.87 24.57 -6.87
C ARG A 136 -16.66 24.53 -5.56
N PRO A 137 -17.81 25.21 -5.48
CA PRO A 137 -18.67 25.07 -4.33
C PRO A 137 -18.82 23.57 -4.13
N HIS A 138 -18.41 23.06 -2.98
CA HIS A 138 -18.58 21.65 -2.69
C HIS A 138 -20.09 21.45 -2.65
N ALA A 139 -20.67 21.03 -3.77
CA ALA A 139 -22.07 20.66 -3.82
C ALA A 139 -22.23 19.60 -2.72
N PRO A 140 -23.07 19.84 -1.71
CA PRO A 140 -23.29 18.85 -0.68
C PRO A 140 -23.71 17.57 -1.40
N ASP A 141 -23.05 16.46 -1.09
CA ASP A 141 -23.40 15.17 -1.66
C ASP A 141 -24.90 14.93 -1.39
N PRO A 142 -25.76 14.87 -2.42
CA PRO A 142 -27.21 14.76 -2.24
C PRO A 142 -27.59 13.49 -1.47
N ARG A 143 -26.72 12.47 -1.44
CA ARG A 143 -26.94 11.25 -0.64
C ARG A 143 -26.81 11.47 0.86
N LYS A 144 -26.03 12.48 1.29
CA LYS A 144 -25.92 12.85 2.71
C LYS A 144 -27.09 13.72 3.19
N GLN A 145 -27.71 14.50 2.31
CA GLN A 145 -28.93 15.25 2.62
C GLN A 145 -30.14 14.34 2.85
N ALA A 146 -30.29 13.25 2.08
CA ALA A 146 -31.44 12.35 2.20
C ALA A 146 -31.51 11.57 3.53
N ARG A 147 -30.39 11.43 4.26
CA ARG A 147 -30.32 10.70 5.53
C ARG A 147 -30.62 11.54 6.77
N GLY A 148 -30.50 12.87 6.70
CA GLY A 148 -30.76 13.77 7.84
C GLY A 148 -32.24 14.11 8.04
N THR A 149 -33.03 14.08 6.96
CA THR A 149 -34.43 14.56 7.00
C THR A 149 -35.41 13.52 7.54
N LEU A 150 -35.04 12.24 7.60
CA LEU A 150 -35.92 11.17 8.10
C LEU A 150 -35.79 10.88 9.61
N LEU A 151 -34.86 11.53 10.32
CA LEU A 151 -34.68 11.34 11.77
C LEU A 151 -35.23 12.51 12.62
N ALA A 152 -35.63 13.62 12.00
CA ALA A 152 -36.13 14.80 12.71
C ALA A 152 -37.64 14.75 13.04
N THR A 153 -38.39 13.75 12.56
CA THR A 153 -39.85 13.64 12.80
C THR A 153 -40.26 12.56 13.80
N LEU A 154 -39.32 11.90 14.49
CA LEU A 154 -39.63 10.77 15.40
C LEU A 154 -39.26 10.99 16.88
N THR A 155 -38.76 12.15 17.28
CA THR A 155 -38.29 12.39 18.67
C THR A 155 -39.17 13.32 19.52
N THR A 156 -40.41 13.59 19.13
CA THR A 156 -41.40 14.29 19.98
C THR A 156 -42.28 13.32 20.78
N HIS A 157 -41.71 12.36 21.50
CA HIS A 157 -42.31 11.88 22.76
C HIS A 157 -41.26 11.05 23.51
N THR A 158 -40.76 11.55 24.62
CA THR A 158 -40.35 10.78 25.80
C THR A 158 -39.82 11.79 26.78
N GLY A 159 -40.71 12.23 27.67
CA GLY A 159 -40.34 13.02 28.82
C GLY A 159 -39.41 12.20 29.71
N ALA A 160 -38.11 12.47 29.62
CA ALA A 160 -37.13 12.06 30.61
C ALA A 160 -36.62 13.32 31.29
N ARG A 161 -37.15 13.57 32.48
CA ARG A 161 -36.72 14.59 33.44
C ARG A 161 -35.22 14.38 33.74
N PRO A 162 -34.32 15.33 33.46
CA PRO A 162 -32.96 15.22 33.96
C PRO A 162 -32.97 15.46 35.46
N HIS A 163 -32.55 14.43 36.20
CA HIS A 163 -32.25 14.53 37.62
C HIS A 163 -31.02 15.44 37.77
N ILE A 164 -31.22 16.61 38.34
CA ILE A 164 -30.16 17.54 38.72
C ILE A 164 -29.35 16.84 39.80
N ALA A 165 -28.17 16.32 39.43
CA ALA A 165 -27.17 15.89 40.38
C ALA A 165 -26.37 17.12 40.81
N GLU A 166 -26.90 17.75 41.85
CA GLU A 166 -26.24 18.71 42.72
C GLU A 166 -24.88 18.14 43.16
N ARG A 167 -23.79 18.59 42.54
CA ARG A 167 -22.43 18.28 43.02
C ARG A 167 -21.97 19.48 43.85
N THR A 168 -22.25 19.36 45.13
CA THR A 168 -21.86 20.25 46.20
C THR A 168 -20.34 20.36 46.33
N ALA A 169 -19.93 21.57 46.65
CA ALA A 169 -18.61 22.03 47.03
C ALA A 169 -17.97 21.19 48.15
N TRP A 170 -16.67 20.92 48.00
CA TRP A 170 -15.65 20.74 49.06
C TRP A 170 -14.34 21.24 48.43
N SER A 171 -13.85 22.45 48.74
CA SER A 171 -13.10 22.89 49.93
C SER A 171 -11.58 22.76 49.75
N ASP A 172 -10.96 23.93 49.84
CA ASP A 172 -9.61 24.30 50.33
C ASP A 172 -8.33 23.79 49.67
#